data_AF-A0A1N7QFN1-F1
#
_entry.id   AF-A0A1N7QFN1-F1
#
_cell.length_a   1.000
_cell.length_b   1.000
_cell.length_c   1.000
_cell.angle_alpha   90.00
_cell.angle_beta   90.00
_cell.angle_gamma   90.00
#
_symmetry.space_group_name_H-M   'P 1'
#
loop_
_entity.id
_entity.type
_entity.pdbx_description
1 polymer ?
#
loop_
_entity_poly.entity_id
_entity_poly.type
_entity_poly.pdbx_seq_one_letter_code
_entity_poly.pdbx_strand_id
1 'polypeptide(L)' 'MKKILGIILIIIGFCLVVIIKIGPSKETSWLFKYGELPPILAGAAILIPGMIMYNKNR' A
#
# COMPACT_ATOMS: atom_id res chain seq x y z
N MET A 1 9.05 19.10 -1.17
CA MET A 1 7.97 18.68 -2.10
C MET A 1 8.04 17.17 -2.41
N LYS A 2 8.95 16.69 -3.27
CA LYS A 2 8.99 15.27 -3.71
C LYS A 2 9.25 14.25 -2.59
N LYS A 3 10.06 14.62 -1.59
CA LYS A 3 10.38 13.80 -0.40
C LYS A 3 9.15 13.56 0.49
N ILE A 4 8.35 14.61 0.73
CA ILE A 4 7.09 14.53 1.49
C ILE A 4 6.09 13.63 0.75
N LEU A 5 6.02 13.75 -0.57
CA LEU A 5 5.15 12.90 -1.40
C LEU A 5 5.53 11.42 -1.32
N GLY A 6 6.84 11.11 -1.33
CA GLY A 6 7.35 9.76 -1.11
C GLY A 6 6.97 9.21 0.27
N ILE A 7 7.10 10.01 1.34
CA ILE A 7 6.70 9.62 2.70
C ILE A 7 5.18 9.32 2.77
N ILE A 8 4.35 10.18 2.16
CA ILE A 8 2.89 9.97 2.12
C ILE A 8 2.54 8.66 1.40
N LEU A 9 3.17 8.40 0.24
CA LEU A 9 2.98 7.15 -0.50
C LEU A 9 3.39 5.91 0.31
N ILE A 10 4.51 6.00 1.04
CA ILE A 10 4.96 4.91 1.92
C ILE A 10 3.94 4.65 3.04
N ILE A 11 3.42 5.69 3.67
CA ILE A 11 2.41 5.58 4.74
C ILE A 11 1.12 4.94 4.21
N ILE A 12 0.63 5.42 3.06
CA ILE A 12 -0.61 4.89 2.45
C ILE A 12 -0.44 3.42 2.09
N GLY A 13 0.66 3.07 1.40
CA GLY A 13 0.91 1.68 1.02
C GLY A 13 1.15 0.77 2.23
N PHE A 14 1.77 1.28 3.30
CA PHE A 14 1.93 0.53 4.55
C PHE A 14 0.58 0.25 5.22
N CYS A 15 -0.28 1.26 5.35
CA CYS A 15 -1.65 1.07 5.88
C CYS A 15 -2.43 0.04 5.07
N LEU A 16 -2.34 0.06 3.74
CA LEU A 16 -2.96 -0.94 2.87
C LEU A 16 -2.48 -2.36 3.19
N VAL A 17 -1.17 -2.57 3.31
CA VAL A 17 -0.60 -3.89 3.64
C VAL A 17 -1.04 -4.37 5.04
N VAL A 18 -1.12 -3.46 6.02
CA VAL A 18 -1.59 -3.78 7.37
C VAL A 18 -3.07 -4.19 7.37
N ILE A 19 -3.92 -3.46 6.64
CA ILE A 19 -5.35 -3.80 6.51
C ILE A 19 -5.53 -5.18 5.87
N ILE A 20 -4.71 -5.50 4.87
CA ILE A 20 -4.70 -6.82 4.23
C ILE A 20 -4.30 -7.92 5.21
N LYS A 21 -3.26 -7.68 6.02
CA LYS A 21 -2.78 -8.63 7.02
C LYS A 21 -3.80 -8.92 8.13
N ILE A 22 -4.59 -7.93 8.54
CA ILE A 22 -5.63 -8.07 9.58
C ILE A 22 -6.84 -8.86 9.05
N GLY A 23 -7.01 -8.90 7.73
CA GLY A 23 -8.12 -9.56 7.05
C GLY A 23 -9.33 -8.64 6.87
N PRO A 24 -10.18 -8.91 5.87
CA PRO A 24 -11.32 -8.05 5.55
C PRO A 24 -12.42 -8.08 6.61
N SER A 25 -13.03 -6.92 6.84
CA SER A 25 -14.34 -6.82 7.47
C SER A 25 -15.41 -7.33 6.49
N LYS A 26 -16.63 -7.64 6.97
CA LYS A 26 -17.76 -8.05 6.12
C LYS A 26 -17.96 -7.12 4.92
N GLU A 27 -17.78 -5.82 5.13
CA GLU A 27 -17.96 -4.79 4.11
C GLU A 27 -16.84 -4.72 3.06
N THR A 28 -15.62 -5.14 3.43
CA THR A 28 -14.45 -5.12 2.54
C THR A 28 -14.09 -6.50 2.01
N SER A 29 -14.86 -7.53 2.36
CA SER A 29 -14.68 -8.91 1.90
C SER A 29 -14.65 -9.05 0.37
N TRP A 30 -15.35 -8.16 -0.35
CA TRP A 30 -15.36 -8.16 -1.81
C TRP A 30 -13.99 -7.82 -2.44
N LEU A 31 -13.13 -7.07 -1.76
CA LEU A 31 -11.75 -6.77 -2.22
C LEU A 31 -10.84 -8.00 -2.18
N PHE A 32 -11.21 -8.98 -1.36
CA PHE A 32 -10.46 -10.23 -1.16
C PHE A 32 -11.15 -11.41 -1.85
N LYS A 33 -12.16 -11.14 -2.69
CA LYS A 33 -12.94 -12.17 -3.39
C LYS A 33 -12.07 -13.03 -4.32
N TYR A 34 -10.96 -12.48 -4.81
CA TYR A 34 -9.95 -13.18 -5.62
C TYR A 34 -8.72 -13.60 -4.79
N GLY A 35 -8.84 -13.62 -3.46
CA GLY A 35 -7.75 -13.90 -2.51
C GLY A 35 -7.03 -12.64 -2.03
N GLU A 36 -5.92 -12.84 -1.32
CA GLU A 36 -5.10 -11.76 -0.74
C GLU A 36 -4.15 -11.12 -1.76
N LEU A 37 -3.95 -11.78 -2.90
CA LEU A 37 -2.95 -11.43 -3.91
C LEU A 37 -3.23 -10.07 -4.60
N PRO A 38 -4.46 -9.75 -5.05
CA PRO A 38 -4.75 -8.44 -5.66
C PRO A 38 -4.55 -7.26 -4.70
N PRO A 39 -5.04 -7.29 -3.44
CA PRO A 39 -4.74 -6.25 -2.46
C PRO A 39 -3.24 -6.09 -2.19
N ILE A 40 -2.49 -7.19 -2.07
CA ILE A 40 -1.03 -7.15 -1.84
C ILE A 40 -0.31 -6.46 -3.00
N LEU A 41 -0.70 -6.77 -4.24
CA LEU A 41 -0.15 -6.12 -5.43
C LEU A 41 -0.47 -4.62 -5.45
N ALA A 42 -1.68 -4.23 -5.06
CA ALA A 42 -2.05 -2.82 -4.96
C ALA A 42 -1.21 -2.08 -3.90
N GLY A 43 -0.99 -2.70 -2.73
CA GLY A 43 -0.10 -2.18 -1.69
C GLY A 43 1.33 -2.01 -2.19
N ALA A 44 1.87 -3.01 -2.88
CA ALA A 44 3.22 -2.98 -3.45
C ALA A 44 3.36 -1.90 -4.54
N ALA A 45 2.36 -1.76 -5.41
CA ALA A 45 2.34 -0.75 -6.47
C ALA A 45 2.35 0.69 -5.93
N ILE A 46 1.95 0.91 -4.67
CA ILE A 46 1.98 2.23 -4.00
C ILE A 46 3.26 2.40 -3.17
N LEU A 47 3.65 1.37 -2.42
CA LEU A 47 4.85 1.39 -1.58
C LEU A 47 6.13 1.53 -2.39
N ILE A 48 6.27 0.77 -3.48
CA ILE A 48 7.50 0.73 -4.29
C ILE A 48 7.82 2.11 -4.89
N PRO A 49 6.89 2.80 -5.59
CA PRO A 49 7.14 4.16 -6.08
C PRO A 49 7.41 5.16 -4.96
N GLY A 50 6.71 5.04 -3.82
CA GLY A 50 6.95 5.88 -2.64
C GLY A 50 8.37 5.74 -2.10
N MET A 51 8.85 4.50 -1.97
CA MET A 51 10.23 4.20 -1.57
C MET A 51 11.26 4.68 -2.58
N ILE A 52 11.02 4.47 -3.88
CA ILE A 52 11.91 4.95 -4.94
C ILE A 52 12.01 6.48 -4.91
N MET A 53 10.88 7.19 -4.79
CA MET A 53 10.86 8.65 -4.67
C MET A 53 11.57 9.14 -3.42
N TYR A 54 11.35 8.50 -2.28
CA TYR A 54 12.01 8.86 -1.03
C TYR A 54 13.54 8.68 -1.11
N ASN A 55 13.99 7.55 -1.67
CA ASN A 55 15.41 7.22 -1.75
C ASN A 55 16.16 8.06 -2.79
N LYS A 56 15.52 8.37 -3.93
CA LYS A 56 16.10 9.24 -4.98
C LYS A 56 16.29 10.70 -4.52
N ASN A 57 15.60 11.09 -3.46
CA ASN A 57 15.62 12.43 -2.89
C ASN A 57 16.31 12.47 -1.51
N ARG A 58 17.02 11.38 -1.14
CA ARG A 58 17.75 11.23 0.11
C ARG A 58 19.00 12.09 0.10
#